data_AF-A0A5P6VNR4-F1
#
_entry.id   AF-A0A5P6VNR4-F1
#
_cell.length_a   1.000
_cell.length_b   1.000
_cell.length_c   1.000
_cell.angle_alpha   90.00
_cell.angle_beta   90.00
_cell.angle_gamma   90.00
#
_symmetry.space_group_name_H-M   'P 1'
#
loop_
_entity.id
_entity.type
_entity.pdbx_description
1 polymer ?
#
loop_
_entity_poly.entity_id
_entity_poly.type
_entity_poly.pdbx_seq_one_letter_code
_entity_poly.pdbx_strand_id
1 'polypeptide(L)'
;MNINIPGIDTEKAIKNAGSETLFTELLGDVYKLMDTKIEKVESYLSQKNIQNYTVEVHSLKTTCRMIGAMDLGEDFYTLEKLGKENNLQQIEKLTPAVLNSLRSLKPYLEPFVSKNEDAKTDFDKATVSNILNRLISAIDDFDLGAAEDAVKQLLSYNCNEALAGKLDALDKHVTNLDYEDAKEVAKQILASL
;
A
#
# COMPACT_ATOMS: atom_id res chain seq x y z
N MET A 1 0.46 -0.41 -22.48
CA MET A 1 1.65 -1.28 -22.35
C MET A 1 1.17 -2.71 -22.60
N ASN A 2 1.95 -3.65 -23.15
CA ASN A 2 1.47 -5.03 -23.25
C ASN A 2 1.87 -5.79 -21.98
N ILE A 3 1.06 -5.63 -20.92
CA ILE A 3 1.30 -6.30 -19.63
C ILE A 3 0.98 -7.79 -19.81
N ASN A 4 1.98 -8.65 -19.61
CA ASN A 4 1.81 -10.09 -19.67
C ASN A 4 2.55 -10.71 -18.48
N ILE A 5 1.80 -11.22 -17.51
CA ILE A 5 2.33 -11.84 -16.31
C ILE A 5 1.81 -13.28 -16.26
N PRO A 6 2.69 -14.30 -16.20
CA PRO A 6 2.26 -15.70 -16.12
C PRO A 6 1.30 -15.95 -14.96
N GLY A 7 0.17 -16.62 -15.24
CA GLY A 7 -0.84 -16.95 -14.23
C GLY A 7 -1.76 -15.80 -13.84
N ILE A 8 -1.64 -14.62 -14.47
CA ILE A 8 -2.53 -13.48 -14.27
C ILE A 8 -3.38 -13.26 -15.53
N ASP A 9 -4.70 -13.23 -15.36
CA ASP A 9 -5.63 -12.75 -16.38
C ASP A 9 -5.66 -11.21 -16.37
N THR A 10 -4.76 -10.63 -17.16
CA THR A 10 -4.56 -9.17 -17.23
C THR A 10 -5.81 -8.44 -17.73
N GLU A 11 -6.51 -8.96 -18.74
CA GLU A 11 -7.72 -8.30 -19.27
C GLU A 11 -8.82 -8.20 -18.21
N LYS A 12 -9.06 -9.30 -17.49
CA LYS A 12 -10.05 -9.34 -16.42
C LYS A 12 -9.62 -8.49 -15.22
N ALA A 13 -8.33 -8.49 -14.87
CA ALA A 13 -7.81 -7.69 -13.77
C ALA A 13 -7.93 -6.18 -14.06
N ILE A 14 -7.59 -5.72 -15.26
CA ILE A 14 -7.76 -4.32 -15.68
C ILE A 14 -9.25 -3.93 -15.64
N LYS A 15 -10.14 -4.79 -16.13
CA LYS A 15 -11.58 -4.54 -16.08
C LYS A 15 -12.09 -4.39 -14.65
N ASN A 16 -11.59 -5.20 -13.71
CA ASN A 16 -11.96 -5.12 -12.31
C ASN A 16 -11.38 -3.88 -11.62
N ALA A 17 -10.14 -3.50 -11.95
CA ALA A 17 -9.48 -2.30 -11.42
C ALA A 17 -10.06 -1.00 -11.99
N GLY A 18 -10.66 -1.04 -13.19
CA GLY A 18 -11.32 0.09 -13.85
C GLY A 18 -10.42 0.83 -14.84
N SER A 19 -9.10 0.72 -14.74
CA SER A 19 -8.14 1.24 -15.73
C SER A 19 -6.81 0.49 -15.69
N GLU A 20 -6.01 0.60 -16.76
CA GLU A 20 -4.65 0.03 -16.80
C GLU A 20 -3.76 0.67 -15.73
N THR A 21 -3.87 1.98 -15.50
CA THR A 21 -3.11 2.71 -14.47
C THR A 21 -3.40 2.18 -13.06
N LEU A 22 -4.69 2.07 -12.69
CA LEU A 22 -5.09 1.54 -11.39
C LEU A 22 -4.66 0.08 -11.21
N PHE A 23 -4.67 -0.70 -12.28
CA PHE A 23 -4.15 -2.06 -12.23
C PHE A 23 -2.63 -2.08 -11.98
N THR A 24 -1.85 -1.24 -12.65
CA THR A 24 -0.40 -1.18 -12.43
C THR A 24 -0.04 -0.71 -11.02
N GLU A 25 -0.78 0.25 -10.46
CA GLU A 25 -0.64 0.69 -9.05
C GLU A 25 -0.92 -0.48 -8.09
N LEU A 26 -2.03 -1.20 -8.31
CA LEU A 26 -2.37 -2.39 -7.52
C LEU A 26 -1.27 -3.46 -7.57
N LEU A 27 -0.64 -3.71 -8.73
CA LEU A 27 0.46 -4.66 -8.83
C LEU A 27 1.68 -4.22 -7.98
N GLY A 28 1.96 -2.92 -7.96
CA GLY A 28 2.99 -2.32 -7.10
C GLY A 28 2.69 -2.48 -5.61
N ASP A 29 1.46 -2.22 -5.18
CA ASP A 29 1.03 -2.42 -3.79
C ASP A 29 1.14 -3.88 -3.35
N VAL A 30 0.70 -4.80 -4.22
CA VAL A 30 0.82 -6.23 -3.94
C VAL A 30 2.29 -6.64 -3.81
N TYR A 31 3.18 -6.14 -4.67
CA TYR A 31 4.61 -6.42 -4.56
C TYR A 31 5.17 -6.04 -3.17
N LYS A 32 4.87 -4.83 -2.67
CA LYS A 32 5.37 -4.33 -1.38
C LYS A 32 4.84 -5.14 -0.20
N LEU A 33 3.56 -5.53 -0.26
CA LEU A 33 2.90 -6.22 0.85
C LEU A 33 3.14 -7.74 0.84
N MET A 34 3.57 -8.30 -0.30
CA MET A 34 3.67 -9.75 -0.50
C MET A 34 4.56 -10.44 0.54
N ASP A 35 5.78 -9.93 0.77
CA ASP A 35 6.73 -10.55 1.72
C ASP A 35 6.16 -10.56 3.13
N THR A 36 5.71 -9.39 3.60
CA THR A 36 5.11 -9.23 4.94
C THR A 36 3.95 -10.19 5.14
N LYS A 37 3.09 -10.37 4.13
CA LYS A 37 1.95 -11.30 4.23
C LYS A 37 2.40 -12.75 4.26
N ILE A 38 3.38 -13.13 3.45
CA ILE A 38 3.93 -14.48 3.43
C ILE A 38 4.56 -14.82 4.78
N GLU A 39 5.38 -13.92 5.33
CA GLU A 39 6.01 -14.08 6.64
C GLU A 39 4.97 -14.24 7.76
N LYS A 40 3.87 -13.48 7.72
CA LYS A 40 2.76 -13.64 8.66
C LYS A 40 2.13 -15.04 8.57
N VAL A 41 1.86 -15.53 7.35
CA VAL A 41 1.30 -16.88 7.16
C VAL A 41 2.24 -17.94 7.74
N GLU A 42 3.53 -17.87 7.44
CA GLU A 42 4.54 -18.80 7.96
C GLU A 42 4.67 -18.73 9.48
N SER A 43 4.67 -17.51 10.04
CA SER A 43 4.69 -17.27 11.48
C SER A 43 3.46 -17.87 12.16
N TYR A 44 2.24 -17.60 11.67
CA TYR A 44 1.04 -18.18 12.24
C TYR A 44 1.00 -19.71 12.13
N LEU A 45 1.50 -20.27 11.02
CA LEU A 45 1.60 -21.72 10.85
C LEU A 45 2.56 -22.35 11.86
N SER A 46 3.77 -21.79 12.02
CA SER A 46 4.76 -22.29 12.98
C SER A 46 4.28 -22.21 14.44
N GLN A 47 3.47 -21.20 14.77
CA GLN A 47 2.82 -21.04 16.07
C GLN A 47 1.57 -21.90 16.22
N LYS A 48 1.16 -22.64 15.18
CA LYS A 48 -0.11 -23.39 15.10
C LYS A 48 -1.34 -22.51 15.38
N ASN A 49 -1.25 -21.21 15.10
CA ASN A 49 -2.32 -20.26 15.25
C ASN A 49 -3.24 -20.30 14.00
N ILE A 50 -4.07 -21.34 13.93
CA ILE A 50 -4.93 -21.60 12.77
C ILE A 50 -5.93 -20.46 12.52
N GLN A 51 -6.40 -19.78 13.57
CA GLN A 51 -7.34 -18.67 13.43
C GLN A 51 -6.73 -17.52 12.65
N ASN A 52 -5.57 -17.00 13.09
CA ASN A 52 -4.90 -15.89 12.39
C ASN A 52 -4.33 -16.33 11.04
N TYR A 53 -3.85 -17.57 10.94
CA TYR A 53 -3.48 -18.18 9.65
C TYR A 53 -4.64 -18.08 8.65
N THR A 54 -5.85 -18.49 9.04
CA THR A 54 -7.04 -18.51 8.19
C THR A 54 -7.44 -17.10 7.72
N VAL A 55 -7.28 -16.11 8.61
CA VAL A 55 -7.53 -14.69 8.27
C VAL A 55 -6.52 -14.19 7.23
N GLU A 56 -5.23 -14.50 7.41
CA GLU A 56 -4.19 -14.04 6.48
C GLU A 56 -4.30 -14.72 5.11
N VAL A 57 -4.57 -16.03 5.05
CA VAL A 57 -4.81 -16.72 3.76
C VAL A 57 -6.08 -16.24 3.06
N HIS A 58 -7.13 -15.88 3.81
CA HIS A 58 -8.32 -15.24 3.23
C HIS A 58 -7.95 -13.90 2.57
N SER A 59 -7.11 -13.10 3.24
CA SER A 59 -6.63 -11.83 2.69
C SER A 59 -5.79 -12.05 1.41
N LEU A 60 -4.90 -13.04 1.41
CA LEU A 60 -4.10 -13.39 0.23
C LEU A 60 -4.95 -13.92 -0.94
N LYS A 61 -5.98 -14.73 -0.67
CA LYS A 61 -6.97 -15.15 -1.68
C LYS A 61 -7.58 -13.94 -2.38
N THR A 62 -8.08 -12.97 -1.61
CA THR A 62 -8.70 -11.76 -2.17
C THR A 62 -7.68 -10.98 -2.99
N THR A 63 -6.46 -10.83 -2.48
CA THR A 63 -5.34 -10.18 -3.17
C THR A 63 -5.06 -10.82 -4.53
N CYS A 64 -4.94 -12.15 -4.59
CA CYS A 64 -4.69 -12.88 -5.83
C CYS A 64 -5.83 -12.70 -6.84
N ARG A 65 -7.08 -12.78 -6.39
CA ARG A 65 -8.25 -12.58 -7.26
C ARG A 65 -8.34 -11.15 -7.81
N MET A 66 -7.98 -10.14 -7.02
CA MET A 66 -7.97 -8.74 -7.47
C MET A 66 -6.99 -8.52 -8.62
N ILE A 67 -5.78 -9.10 -8.53
CA ILE A 67 -4.78 -8.98 -9.60
C ILE A 67 -4.97 -9.97 -10.74
N GLY A 68 -6.07 -10.75 -10.77
CA GLY A 68 -6.34 -11.72 -11.84
C GLY A 68 -5.60 -13.05 -11.71
N ALA A 69 -4.88 -13.31 -10.62
CA ALA A 69 -4.24 -14.59 -10.31
C ALA A 69 -5.26 -15.61 -9.79
N MET A 70 -6.16 -16.07 -10.66
CA MET A 70 -7.34 -16.86 -10.28
C MET A 70 -6.96 -18.23 -9.69
N ASP A 71 -6.05 -18.97 -10.33
CA ASP A 71 -5.63 -20.30 -9.87
C ASP A 71 -4.98 -20.23 -8.48
N LEU A 72 -4.11 -19.23 -8.27
CA LEU A 72 -3.49 -18.99 -6.97
C LEU A 72 -4.53 -18.57 -5.92
N GLY A 73 -5.57 -17.83 -6.33
CA GLY A 73 -6.73 -17.54 -5.49
C GLY A 73 -7.47 -18.81 -5.05
N GLU A 74 -7.61 -19.81 -5.92
CA GLU A 74 -8.22 -21.10 -5.56
C GLU A 74 -7.33 -21.93 -4.63
N ASP A 75 -6.01 -21.87 -4.80
CA ASP A 75 -5.06 -22.48 -3.87
C ASP A 75 -5.19 -21.89 -2.45
N PHE A 76 -5.24 -20.56 -2.34
CA PHE A 76 -5.47 -19.89 -1.05
C PHE A 76 -6.87 -20.17 -0.48
N TYR A 77 -7.89 -20.32 -1.33
CA TYR A 77 -9.22 -20.73 -0.88
C TYR A 77 -9.23 -22.16 -0.31
N THR A 78 -8.44 -23.06 -0.89
CA THR A 78 -8.25 -24.42 -0.37
C THR A 78 -7.61 -24.38 1.01
N LEU A 79 -6.55 -23.58 1.19
CA LEU A 79 -5.91 -23.37 2.50
C LEU A 79 -6.87 -22.74 3.52
N GLU A 80 -7.69 -21.77 3.12
CA GLU A 80 -8.71 -21.15 3.96
C GLU A 80 -9.73 -22.19 4.45
N LYS A 81 -10.19 -23.07 3.56
CA LYS A 81 -11.14 -24.14 3.91
C LYS A 81 -10.52 -25.13 4.90
N LEU A 82 -9.29 -25.57 4.66
CA LEU A 82 -8.55 -26.44 5.58
C LEU A 82 -8.34 -25.77 6.95
N GLY A 83 -8.10 -24.46 6.97
CA GLY A 83 -8.03 -23.65 8.19
C GLY A 83 -9.34 -23.67 8.99
N LYS A 84 -10.48 -23.46 8.32
CA LYS A 84 -11.82 -23.55 8.94
C LYS A 84 -12.14 -24.95 9.47
N GLU A 85 -11.65 -25.98 8.80
CA GLU A 85 -11.77 -27.39 9.21
C GLU A 85 -10.73 -27.80 10.27
N ASN A 86 -9.83 -26.89 10.68
CA ASN A 86 -8.71 -27.16 11.59
C ASN A 86 -7.80 -28.33 11.15
N ASN A 87 -7.65 -28.54 9.84
CA ASN A 87 -6.85 -29.63 9.29
C ASN A 87 -5.35 -29.26 9.21
N LEU A 88 -4.70 -29.14 10.37
CA LEU A 88 -3.30 -28.70 10.50
C LEU A 88 -2.33 -29.52 9.62
N GLN A 89 -2.51 -30.84 9.55
CA GLN A 89 -1.63 -31.72 8.77
C GLN A 89 -1.62 -31.38 7.27
N GLN A 90 -2.79 -31.10 6.69
CA GLN A 90 -2.88 -30.71 5.28
C GLN A 90 -2.38 -29.29 5.05
N ILE A 91 -2.65 -28.38 5.99
CA ILE A 91 -2.12 -27.01 5.96
C ILE A 91 -0.60 -27.04 5.92
N GLU A 92 0.06 -27.69 6.88
CA GLU A 92 1.53 -27.81 6.94
C GLU A 92 2.12 -28.41 5.66
N LYS A 93 1.40 -29.32 5.01
CA LYS A 93 1.83 -29.95 3.75
C LYS A 93 1.69 -29.03 2.53
N LEU A 94 0.60 -28.27 2.42
CA LEU A 94 0.26 -27.53 1.20
C LEU A 94 0.75 -26.08 1.22
N THR A 95 0.75 -25.42 2.38
CA THR A 95 1.14 -24.02 2.52
C THR A 95 2.48 -23.67 1.86
N PRO A 96 3.57 -24.46 2.02
CA PRO A 96 4.86 -24.10 1.42
C PRO A 96 4.80 -23.98 -0.11
N ALA A 97 4.07 -24.89 -0.77
CA ALA A 97 3.95 -24.87 -2.23
C ALA A 97 3.16 -23.65 -2.70
N VAL A 98 2.03 -23.34 -2.05
CA VAL A 98 1.18 -22.18 -2.39
C VAL A 98 1.92 -20.86 -2.17
N LEU A 99 2.64 -20.72 -1.06
CA LEU A 99 3.44 -19.53 -0.78
C LEU A 99 4.59 -19.38 -1.78
N ASN A 100 5.21 -20.47 -2.22
CA ASN A 100 6.24 -20.41 -3.26
C ASN A 100 5.66 -20.01 -4.63
N SER A 101 4.46 -20.45 -4.97
CA SER A 101 3.75 -19.96 -6.17
C SER A 101 3.51 -18.45 -6.08
N LEU A 102 3.08 -17.92 -4.93
CA LEU A 102 2.95 -16.48 -4.73
C LEU A 102 4.30 -15.75 -4.86
N ARG A 103 5.36 -16.25 -4.21
CA ARG A 103 6.72 -15.69 -4.34
C ARG A 103 7.21 -15.65 -5.77
N SER A 104 6.84 -16.64 -6.59
CA SER A 104 7.25 -16.72 -7.99
C SER A 104 6.67 -15.59 -8.85
N LEU A 105 5.57 -14.96 -8.42
CA LEU A 105 5.00 -13.78 -9.10
C LEU A 105 5.84 -12.52 -8.86
N LYS A 106 6.55 -12.44 -7.73
CA LYS A 106 7.29 -11.24 -7.30
C LYS A 106 8.19 -10.60 -8.38
N PRO A 107 9.08 -11.34 -9.09
CA PRO A 107 9.93 -10.73 -10.13
C PRO A 107 9.12 -10.17 -11.31
N TYR A 108 7.92 -10.68 -11.57
CA TYR A 108 7.03 -10.12 -12.59
C TYR A 108 6.30 -8.88 -12.11
N LEU A 109 6.14 -8.71 -10.79
CA LEU A 109 5.50 -7.54 -10.19
C LEU A 109 6.50 -6.38 -9.96
N GLU A 110 7.79 -6.69 -9.83
CA GLU A 110 8.88 -5.71 -9.61
C GLU A 110 8.84 -4.50 -10.59
N PRO A 111 8.62 -4.67 -11.91
CA PRO A 111 8.58 -3.53 -12.84
C PRO A 111 7.41 -2.58 -12.61
N PHE A 112 6.37 -3.03 -11.91
CA PHE A 112 5.15 -2.25 -11.60
C PHE A 112 5.24 -1.55 -10.26
N VAL A 113 6.31 -1.78 -9.51
CA VAL A 113 6.65 -0.91 -8.39
C VAL A 113 7.01 0.43 -8.99
N SER A 114 6.02 1.32 -9.04
CA SER A 114 6.25 2.73 -9.29
C SER A 114 7.40 3.16 -8.40
N LYS A 115 8.47 3.68 -9.00
CA LYS A 115 9.57 4.34 -8.28
C LYS A 115 9.09 5.49 -7.35
N ASN A 116 7.79 5.77 -7.30
CA ASN A 116 7.17 6.94 -6.70
C ASN A 116 6.43 6.69 -5.39
N GLU A 117 6.40 5.46 -4.85
CA GLU A 117 5.68 5.20 -3.59
C GLU A 117 6.55 4.75 -2.42
N ASP A 118 7.79 4.32 -2.66
CA ASP A 118 8.81 4.14 -1.61
C ASP A 118 10.01 5.09 -1.77
N ALA A 119 10.22 5.67 -2.95
CA ALA A 119 11.04 6.86 -3.03
C ALA A 119 10.11 8.02 -2.72
N LYS A 120 10.11 8.48 -1.47
CA LYS A 120 9.59 9.81 -1.23
C LYS A 120 10.29 10.73 -2.24
N THR A 121 9.51 11.55 -2.95
CA THR A 121 10.03 12.38 -4.04
C THR A 121 11.22 13.19 -3.53
N ASP A 122 12.30 13.29 -4.32
CA ASP A 122 13.48 14.08 -3.95
C ASP A 122 13.02 15.47 -3.50
N PHE A 123 13.56 15.93 -2.38
CA PHE A 123 13.15 17.18 -1.76
C PHE A 123 13.51 18.36 -2.68
N ASP A 124 12.52 18.90 -3.38
CA ASP A 124 12.65 20.15 -4.11
C ASP A 124 12.02 21.30 -3.33
N LYS A 125 12.88 22.26 -2.92
CA LYS A 125 12.47 23.42 -2.13
C LYS A 125 11.35 24.21 -2.82
N ALA A 126 11.40 24.38 -4.14
CA ALA A 126 10.41 25.19 -4.86
C ALA A 126 9.04 24.50 -4.87
N THR A 127 9.01 23.20 -5.14
CA THR A 127 7.78 22.40 -5.18
C THR A 127 7.15 22.28 -3.80
N VAL A 128 7.93 21.97 -2.77
CA VAL A 128 7.44 21.91 -1.38
C VAL A 128 6.93 23.28 -0.92
N SER A 129 7.62 24.36 -1.27
CA SER A 129 7.15 25.72 -0.96
C SER A 129 5.81 26.04 -1.64
N ASN A 130 5.62 25.60 -2.89
CA ASN A 130 4.35 25.79 -3.58
C ASN A 130 3.21 25.01 -2.92
N ILE A 131 3.45 23.77 -2.49
CA ILE A 131 2.44 22.95 -1.81
C ILE A 131 2.07 23.57 -0.45
N LEU A 132 3.06 24.07 0.31
CA LEU A 132 2.81 24.79 1.58
C LEU A 132 2.00 26.08 1.37
N ASN A 133 2.30 26.86 0.33
CA ASN A 133 1.51 28.05 0.00
C ASN A 133 0.07 27.67 -0.43
N ARG A 134 -0.09 26.58 -1.20
CA ARG A 134 -1.41 26.05 -1.56
C ARG A 134 -2.20 25.61 -0.34
N LEU A 135 -1.56 24.94 0.64
CA LEU A 135 -2.19 24.58 1.91
C LEU A 135 -2.68 25.83 2.66
N ILE A 136 -1.82 26.86 2.76
CA ILE A 136 -2.18 28.12 3.43
C ILE A 136 -3.37 28.78 2.74
N SER A 137 -3.38 28.86 1.41
CA SER A 137 -4.51 29.40 0.65
C SER A 137 -5.78 28.56 0.82
N ALA A 138 -5.67 27.24 0.79
CA ALA A 138 -6.81 26.34 1.00
C ALA A 138 -7.44 26.54 2.40
N ILE A 139 -6.61 26.74 3.42
CA ILE A 139 -7.09 27.09 4.77
C ILE A 139 -7.81 28.45 4.77
N ASP A 140 -7.23 29.47 4.14
CA ASP A 140 -7.83 30.81 4.05
C ASP A 140 -9.16 30.82 3.27
N ASP A 141 -9.27 29.97 2.26
CA ASP A 141 -10.47 29.80 1.44
C ASP A 141 -11.46 28.78 2.03
N PHE A 142 -11.17 28.21 3.21
CA PHE A 142 -11.95 27.15 3.87
C PHE A 142 -12.17 25.89 3.01
N ASP A 143 -11.27 25.62 2.07
CA ASP A 143 -11.26 24.40 1.24
C ASP A 143 -10.53 23.26 1.98
N LEU A 144 -11.29 22.55 2.82
CA LEU A 144 -10.78 21.48 3.67
C LEU A 144 -10.23 20.30 2.87
N GLY A 145 -10.87 19.98 1.74
CA GLY A 145 -10.43 18.89 0.86
C GLY A 145 -9.09 19.21 0.20
N ALA A 146 -8.89 20.45 -0.25
CA ALA A 146 -7.62 20.90 -0.78
C ALA A 146 -6.52 20.97 0.29
N ALA A 147 -6.86 21.31 1.53
CA ALA A 147 -5.92 21.31 2.65
C ALA A 147 -5.42 19.89 2.98
N GLU A 148 -6.32 18.91 3.09
CA GLU A 148 -5.96 17.50 3.31
C GLU A 148 -5.11 16.92 2.16
N ASP A 149 -5.47 17.23 0.91
CA ASP A 149 -4.71 16.83 -0.28
C ASP A 149 -3.28 17.40 -0.26
N ALA A 150 -3.13 18.68 0.08
CA ALA A 150 -1.82 19.33 0.16
C ALA A 150 -0.91 18.70 1.23
N VAL A 151 -1.45 18.34 2.41
CA VAL A 151 -0.67 17.67 3.46
C VAL A 151 -0.25 16.27 3.03
N LYS A 152 -1.16 15.48 2.43
CA LYS A 152 -0.83 14.15 1.91
C LYS A 152 0.29 14.20 0.88
N GLN A 153 0.26 15.21 0.01
CA GLN A 153 1.35 15.47 -0.94
C GLN A 153 2.65 15.84 -0.25
N LEU A 154 2.64 16.61 0.85
CA LEU A 154 3.88 16.93 1.58
C LEU A 154 4.49 15.70 2.26
N LEU A 155 3.67 14.79 2.79
CA LEU A 155 4.13 13.56 3.45
C LEU A 155 4.81 12.57 2.49
N SER A 156 4.61 12.73 1.18
CA SER A 156 5.26 11.90 0.15
C SER A 156 6.66 12.38 -0.27
N TYR A 157 7.24 13.43 0.34
CA TYR A 157 8.60 13.94 0.04
C TYR A 157 9.67 13.50 1.05
N ASN A 158 10.89 13.26 0.53
CA ASN A 158 12.06 12.79 1.31
C ASN A 158 12.66 13.92 2.15
N CYS A 159 12.04 14.16 3.30
CA CYS A 159 12.43 15.22 4.22
C CYS A 159 13.44 14.73 5.27
N ASN A 160 14.33 15.62 5.73
CA ASN A 160 15.18 15.33 6.89
C ASN A 160 14.33 15.14 8.17
N GLU A 161 14.91 14.56 9.21
CA GLU A 161 14.20 14.21 10.46
C GLU A 161 13.50 15.42 11.11
N ALA A 162 14.12 16.60 11.06
CA ALA A 162 13.57 17.84 11.59
C ALA A 162 12.33 18.32 10.81
N LEU A 163 12.31 18.17 9.48
CA LEU A 163 11.20 18.55 8.63
C LEU A 163 10.09 17.49 8.66
N ALA A 164 10.44 16.20 8.71
CA ALA A 164 9.48 15.11 8.85
C ALA A 164 8.63 15.26 10.12
N GLY A 165 9.25 15.62 11.25
CA GLY A 165 8.51 15.89 12.48
C GLY A 165 7.54 17.08 12.38
N LYS A 166 7.90 18.13 11.63
CA LYS A 166 7.00 19.28 11.39
C LYS A 166 5.85 18.93 10.45
N LEU A 167 6.07 18.08 9.44
CA LEU A 167 5.02 17.61 8.54
C LEU A 167 4.03 16.68 9.24
N ASP A 168 4.50 15.83 10.16
CA ASP A 168 3.62 15.01 11.02
C ASP A 168 2.76 15.88 11.95
N ALA A 169 3.33 16.96 12.52
CA ALA A 169 2.56 17.92 13.29
C ALA A 169 1.50 18.64 12.43
N LEU A 170 1.87 19.02 11.20
CA LEU A 170 0.96 19.65 10.25
C LEU A 170 -0.25 18.75 9.91
N ASP A 171 -0.01 17.46 9.68
CA ASP A 171 -1.05 16.46 9.43
C ASP A 171 -2.00 16.28 10.61
N LYS A 172 -1.46 16.26 11.83
CA LYS A 172 -2.27 16.22 13.05
C LYS A 172 -3.17 17.45 13.19
N HIS A 173 -2.65 18.65 12.95
CA HIS A 173 -3.44 19.87 13.04
C HIS A 173 -4.56 19.92 12.00
N VAL A 174 -4.29 19.55 10.74
CA VAL A 174 -5.32 19.47 9.71
C VAL A 174 -6.39 18.42 10.04
N THR A 175 -5.98 17.25 10.53
CA THR A 175 -6.89 16.17 10.95
C THR A 175 -7.77 16.57 12.13
N ASN A 176 -7.23 17.35 13.08
CA ASN A 176 -7.96 17.86 14.24
C ASN A 176 -8.78 19.13 13.95
N LEU A 177 -8.76 19.62 12.70
CA LEU A 177 -9.40 20.86 12.27
C LEU A 177 -8.80 22.11 12.94
N ASP A 178 -7.56 22.01 13.44
CA ASP A 178 -6.78 23.10 14.07
C ASP A 178 -6.07 23.92 12.98
N TYR A 179 -6.84 24.56 12.10
CA TYR A 179 -6.31 25.16 10.87
C TYR A 179 -5.40 26.37 11.09
N GLU A 180 -5.62 27.14 12.16
CA GLU A 180 -4.74 28.25 12.52
C GLU A 180 -3.34 27.74 12.90
N ASP A 181 -3.27 26.71 13.75
CA ASP A 181 -2.00 26.08 14.13
C ASP A 181 -1.33 25.40 12.92
N ALA A 182 -2.11 24.73 12.06
CA ALA A 182 -1.60 24.17 10.80
C ALA A 182 -0.95 25.25 9.92
N LYS A 183 -1.60 26.41 9.79
CA LYS A 183 -1.09 27.54 9.01
C LYS A 183 0.19 28.12 9.61
N GLU A 184 0.29 28.19 10.94
CA GLU A 184 1.52 28.63 11.61
C GLU A 184 2.68 27.65 11.38
N VAL A 185 2.44 26.35 11.53
CA VAL A 185 3.45 25.31 11.26
C VAL A 185 3.90 25.37 9.80
N ALA A 186 2.98 25.52 8.84
CA ALA A 186 3.32 25.64 7.41
C ALA A 186 4.22 26.86 7.12
N LYS A 187 3.95 28.02 7.74
CA LYS A 187 4.79 29.21 7.64
C LYS A 187 6.17 29.01 8.25
N GLN A 188 6.27 28.34 9.39
CA GLN A 188 7.55 28.01 10.03
C GLN A 188 8.38 27.08 9.16
N ILE A 189 7.76 26.11 8.49
CA ILE A 189 8.43 25.25 7.52
C ILE A 189 8.96 26.12 6.37
N LEU A 190 8.12 26.92 5.71
CA LEU A 190 8.51 27.82 4.61
C LEU A 190 9.70 28.72 4.96
N ALA A 191 9.74 29.27 6.18
CA ALA A 191 10.84 30.12 6.65
C ALA A 191 12.14 29.35 6.93
N SER A 192 12.06 28.04 7.15
CA SER A 192 13.19 27.16 7.46
C SER A 192 13.76 26.45 6.22
N LEU A 193 13.07 26.51 5.08
CA LEU A 193 13.53 25.96 3.80
C LEU A 193 14.55 26.90 3.15
#